data_AF-A0A2M7FHS3-F1
#
_entry.id   AF-A0A2M7FHS3-F1
#
_cell.length_a   1.000
_cell.length_b   1.000
_cell.length_c   1.000
_cell.angle_alpha   90.00
_cell.angle_beta   90.00
_cell.angle_gamma   90.00
#
_symmetry.space_group_name_H-M   'P 1'
#
loop_
_entity.id
_entity.type
_entity.pdbx_description
1 polymer ?
#
loop_
_entity_poly.entity_id
_entity_poly.type
_entity_poly.pdbx_seq_one_letter_code
_entity_poly.pdbx_strand_id
1 'polypeptide(L)' 'MTPLAQHIKDTVKKSLAEDIASGDLTAQLLPETLTTQAQVITRQSGVLCGTDWFDAV' A
#
# COMPACT_ATOMS: atom_id res chain seq x y z
N MET A 1 -17.07 -19.30 1.39
CA MET A 1 -16.87 -17.82 1.40
C MET A 1 -15.58 -17.54 2.14
N THR A 2 -14.63 -16.87 1.51
CA THR A 2 -13.38 -16.46 2.19
C THR A 2 -13.69 -15.31 3.16
N PRO A 3 -13.18 -15.34 4.40
CA PRO A 3 -13.33 -14.21 5.32
C PRO A 3 -12.76 -12.92 4.73
N LEU A 4 -13.40 -11.78 4.96
CA LEU A 4 -13.00 -10.49 4.39
C LEU A 4 -11.53 -10.16 4.71
N ALA A 5 -11.11 -10.37 5.96
CA ALA A 5 -9.73 -10.13 6.38
C ALA A 5 -8.70 -10.95 5.58
N GLN A 6 -9.04 -12.18 5.21
CA GLN A 6 -8.17 -13.01 4.38
C GLN A 6 -8.18 -12.50 2.93
N HIS A 7 -9.35 -12.13 2.41
CA HIS A 7 -9.46 -11.53 1.08
C HIS A 7 -8.63 -10.25 0.95
N ILE A 8 -8.67 -9.36 1.95
CA ILE A 8 -7.86 -8.13 2.00
C ILE A 8 -6.38 -8.49 1.82
N LYS A 9 -5.84 -9.34 2.69
CA LYS A 9 -4.44 -9.78 2.66
C LYS A 9 -4.05 -10.37 1.31
N ASP A 10 -4.90 -11.23 0.75
CA ASP A 10 -4.63 -11.88 -0.53
C ASP A 10 -4.59 -10.87 -1.68
N THR A 11 -5.51 -9.88 -1.69
CA THR A 11 -5.52 -8.84 -2.71
C THR A 11 -4.33 -7.89 -2.59
N VAL A 12 -3.99 -7.45 -1.38
CA VAL A 12 -2.81 -6.60 -1.14
C VAL A 12 -1.53 -7.30 -1.59
N LYS A 13 -1.35 -8.57 -1.22
CA LYS A 13 -0.19 -9.36 -1.64
C LYS A 13 -0.08 -9.46 -3.16
N LYS A 14 -1.19 -9.67 -3.86
CA LYS A 14 -1.21 -9.74 -5.33
C LYS A 14 -0.84 -8.39 -5.95
N SER A 15 -1.41 -7.30 -5.46
CA SER A 15 -1.12 -5.95 -5.95
C SER A 15 0.34 -5.56 -5.74
N LEU A 16 0.92 -5.85 -4.57
CA LEU A 16 2.34 -5.60 -4.31
C LEU A 16 3.26 -6.44 -5.19
N ALA A 17 2.90 -7.70 -5.45
CA ALA A 17 3.68 -8.57 -6.33
C ALA A 17 3.67 -8.10 -7.80
N GLU A 18 2.56 -7.50 -8.26
CA GLU A 18 2.45 -6.89 -9.59
C GLU A 18 3.32 -5.64 -9.73
N ASP A 19 3.28 -4.75 -8.72
CA ASP A 19 3.92 -3.42 -8.80
C ASP A 19 5.42 -3.45 -8.48
N ILE A 20 5.82 -4.20 -7.44
CA ILE A 20 7.20 -4.17 -6.92
C ILE A 20 8.02 -5.36 -7.41
N ALA A 21 7.41 -6.54 -7.52
CA ALA A 21 8.10 -7.81 -7.82
C ALA A 21 9.43 -7.97 -7.03
N SER A 22 10.58 -7.76 -7.66
CA SER A 22 11.92 -7.88 -7.07
C SER A 22 12.43 -6.62 -6.35
N GLY A 23 11.72 -5.50 -6.39
CA GLY A 23 12.05 -4.25 -5.69
C GLY A 23 11.82 -2.97 -6.51
N ASP A 24 11.85 -1.83 -5.82
CA ASP A 24 11.80 -0.49 -6.44
C ASP A 24 13.22 0.06 -6.65
N LEU A 25 13.66 0.16 -7.90
CA LEU A 25 14.99 0.65 -8.27
C LEU A 25 15.17 2.15 -8.02
N THR A 26 14.10 2.94 -8.07
CA THR A 26 14.18 4.38 -7.86
C THR A 26 14.32 4.68 -6.37
N ALA A 27 13.62 3.94 -5.52
CA ALA A 27 13.78 4.01 -4.07
C ALA A 27 15.20 3.65 -3.60
N GLN A 28 15.90 2.76 -4.32
CA GLN A 28 17.30 2.37 -4.03
C GLN A 28 18.33 3.52 -4.23
N LEU A 29 17.93 4.64 -4.84
CA LEU A 29 18.78 5.82 -4.93
C LEU A 29 18.86 6.61 -3.60
N LEU A 30 17.98 6.30 -2.65
CA LEU A 30 17.94 6.97 -1.34
C LEU A 30 18.78 6.21 -0.30
N PRO A 31 19.32 6.89 0.73
CA PRO A 31 19.99 6.23 1.85
C PRO A 31 19.03 5.31 2.61
N GLU A 32 19.47 4.09 2.95
CA GLU A 32 18.65 3.11 3.69
C GLU A 32 18.20 3.60 5.09
N THR A 33 18.94 4.54 5.68
CA THR A 33 18.63 5.10 7.01
C THR A 33 17.70 6.32 6.96
N LEU A 34 17.22 6.70 5.77
CA LEU A 34 16.36 7.88 5.61
C LEU A 34 14.96 7.60 6.21
N THR A 35 14.56 8.41 7.18
CA THR A 35 13.18 8.41 7.70
C THR A 35 12.44 9.63 7.16
N THR A 36 11.23 9.43 6.66
CA THR A 36 10.38 10.51 6.11
C THR A 36 8.98 10.45 6.69
N GLN A 37 8.25 11.57 6.59
CA GLN A 37 6.84 11.66 6.92
C GLN A 37 6.08 12.15 5.69
N ALA A 38 4.95 11.52 5.39
CA ALA A 38 4.06 11.89 4.31
C ALA A 38 2.61 12.01 4.82
N GLN A 39 1.75 12.66 4.03
CA GLN A 39 0.31 12.80 4.31
C GLN A 39 -0.50 12.43 3.06
N VAL A 40 -1.59 11.70 3.24
CA VAL A 40 -2.54 11.37 2.19
C VAL A 40 -3.70 12.36 2.26
N ILE A 41 -3.97 13.06 1.16
CA ILE A 41 -5.03 14.07 1.07
C ILE A 41 -6.00 13.73 -0.07
N THR A 42 -7.30 13.96 0.13
CA THR A 42 -8.26 13.99 -0.97
C THR A 42 -8.29 15.37 -1.62
N ARG A 43 -8.43 15.42 -2.94
CA ARG A 43 -8.56 16.68 -3.71
C ARG A 43 -9.98 16.94 -4.19
N GLN A 44 -10.91 16.06 -3.84
CA GLN A 44 -12.32 16.13 -4.22
C GLN A 44 -13.19 15.61 -3.06
N SER A 45 -14.44 16.06 -3.00
CA SER A 45 -15.40 15.55 -2.02
C SER A 45 -15.74 14.08 -2.29
N GLY A 46 -15.88 13.27 -1.24
CA GLY A 46 -16.20 11.85 -1.37
C GLY A 46 -16.43 11.17 -0.02
N VAL A 47 -16.69 9.86 -0.07
CA VAL A 47 -16.81 8.99 1.10
C VAL A 47 -15.50 8.23 1.27
N LEU A 48 -14.95 8.24 2.49
CA LEU A 48 -13.76 7.45 2.82
C LEU A 48 -14.14 5.98 3.05
N CYS A 49 -13.46 5.06 2.38
CA CYS A 49 -13.55 3.62 2.61
C CYS A 49 -12.20 2.95 2.32
N GLY A 50 -12.00 1.73 2.80
CA GLY A 50 -10.79 0.94 2.49
C GLY A 50 -9.61 1.12 3.45
N THR A 51 -9.82 1.63 4.67
CA THR A 51 -8.75 1.77 5.68
C THR A 51 -8.10 0.43 6.01
N ASP A 52 -8.88 -0.66 6.05
CA ASP A 52 -8.35 -2.01 6.29
C ASP A 52 -7.38 -2.48 5.18
N TRP A 53 -7.56 -2.01 3.94
CA TRP A 53 -6.60 -2.27 2.87
C TRP A 53 -5.36 -1.40 3.02
N PHE A 54 -5.55 -0.12 3.40
CA PHE A 54 -4.44 0.81 3.65
C PHE A 54 -3.50 0.31 4.74
N ASP A 55 -4.06 -0.20 5.85
CA ASP A 55 -3.28 -0.72 6.98
C ASP A 55 -2.59 -2.06 6.68
N ALA A 56 -3.02 -2.77 5.63
CA ALA A 56 -2.54 -4.11 5.31
C ALA A 56 -1.38 -4.15 4.29
N VAL A 57 -1.03 -3.01 3.67
CA VAL A 57 0.07 -2.87 2.69
C VAL A 57 1.44 -3.03 3.35
#